data_AF-A0A0M0X3P3-F1
#
_entry.id   AF-A0A0M0X3P3-F1
#
_cell.length_a   1.000
_cell.length_b   1.000
_cell.length_c   1.000
_cell.angle_alpha   90.00
_cell.angle_beta   90.00
_cell.angle_gamma   90.00
#
_symmetry.space_group_name_H-M   'P 1'
#
loop_
_entity.id
_entity.type
_entity.pdbx_description
1 polymer ?
#
loop_
_entity_poly.entity_id
_entity_poly.type
_entity_poly.pdbx_seq_one_letter_code
_entity_poly.pdbx_strand_id
1 'polypeptide(L)'
;MNPQKIMAEILAMQIIPRVNSELAEQLDLKPYHNSIGLVTLTIDDVGYVALDEATKKADVDVVYAKSFYAGAAHASGPLSGEVIGIIAGSSPDEIRSGFDAIQQKIQFDTYFEAILQNENHALFAHTVASCGTYLAELANVKVGTALAYLIAPPLEAVVGLDAALKAADVELKVFFGPPSETNFGGGLVSGSQSSCQAAATAFREAIENLARNPVV
;
A
#
# COMPACT_ATOMS: atom_id res chain seq x y z
N MET A 1 -19.02 3.09 -15.78
CA MET A 1 -19.38 3.80 -14.53
C MET A 1 -18.11 4.02 -13.75
N ASN A 2 -17.97 5.12 -13.01
CA ASN A 2 -16.83 5.26 -12.11
C ASN A 2 -16.93 4.18 -11.01
N PRO A 3 -15.82 3.54 -10.63
CA PRO A 3 -15.84 2.53 -9.57
C PRO A 3 -16.29 3.17 -8.26
N GLN A 4 -17.06 2.41 -7.48
CA GLN A 4 -17.37 2.82 -6.11
C GLN A 4 -16.11 2.69 -5.27
N LYS A 5 -15.72 3.79 -4.61
CA LYS A 5 -14.49 3.87 -3.84
C LYS A 5 -14.71 3.39 -2.41
N ILE A 6 -13.76 2.62 -1.90
CA ILE A 6 -13.67 2.17 -0.51
C ILE A 6 -12.45 2.87 0.10
N MET A 7 -12.72 3.89 0.91
CA MET A 7 -11.69 4.75 1.50
C MET A 7 -11.13 4.12 2.77
N ALA A 8 -9.82 4.26 2.99
CA ALA A 8 -9.19 3.88 4.25
C ALA A 8 -9.46 4.92 5.34
N GLU A 9 -9.46 4.49 6.59
CA GLU A 9 -9.52 5.34 7.78
C GLU A 9 -8.23 5.22 8.57
N ILE A 10 -7.72 6.36 9.05
CA ILE A 10 -6.63 6.39 10.03
C ILE A 10 -7.26 6.22 11.41
N LEU A 11 -6.83 5.19 12.14
CA LEU A 11 -7.39 4.86 13.46
C LEU A 11 -6.57 5.50 14.59
N ALA A 12 -5.25 5.50 14.46
CA ALA A 12 -4.36 6.15 15.41
C ALA A 12 -3.11 6.71 14.73
N MET A 13 -2.61 7.82 15.25
CA MET A 13 -1.30 8.40 14.93
C MET A 13 -0.63 8.87 16.21
N GLN A 14 0.63 8.50 16.43
CA GLN A 14 1.40 8.89 17.62
C GLN A 14 2.86 9.20 17.26
N ILE A 15 3.43 10.19 17.93
CA ILE A 15 4.84 10.57 17.77
C ILE A 15 5.60 10.22 19.05
N ILE A 16 6.73 9.55 18.89
CA ILE A 16 7.68 9.28 19.98
C ILE A 16 8.94 10.11 19.72
N PRO A 17 9.13 11.24 20.44
CA PRO A 17 10.37 11.98 20.39
C PRO A 17 11.45 11.26 21.21
N ARG A 18 12.70 11.25 20.74
CA ARG A 18 13.85 10.63 21.44
C ARG A 18 13.57 9.18 21.79
N VAL A 19 13.51 8.34 20.75
CA VAL A 19 13.25 6.91 20.88
C VAL A 19 14.23 6.26 21.85
N ASN A 20 13.72 5.39 22.72
CA ASN A 20 14.54 4.60 23.62
C ASN A 20 15.57 3.78 22.79
N SER A 21 16.81 3.67 23.27
CA SER A 21 17.90 3.03 22.53
C SER A 21 17.67 1.55 22.23
N GLU A 22 17.05 0.80 23.14
CA GLU A 22 16.76 -0.62 22.94
C GLU A 22 15.68 -0.80 21.87
N LEU A 23 14.64 0.05 21.88
CA LEU A 23 13.62 0.04 20.83
C LEU A 23 14.21 0.47 19.48
N ALA A 24 15.09 1.48 19.48
CA ALA A 24 15.78 1.92 18.28
C ALA A 24 16.62 0.79 17.64
N GLU A 25 17.30 -0.01 18.46
CA GLU A 25 18.03 -1.20 18.00
C GLU A 25 17.09 -2.26 17.41
N GLN A 26 15.95 -2.56 18.05
CA GLN A 26 14.98 -3.54 17.52
C GLN A 26 14.33 -3.12 16.20
N LEU A 27 14.21 -1.81 15.96
CA LEU A 27 13.67 -1.24 14.72
C LEU A 27 14.75 -0.96 13.66
N ASP A 28 16.01 -1.35 13.92
CA ASP A 28 17.18 -1.08 13.06
C ASP A 28 17.28 0.40 12.66
N LEU A 29 17.03 1.31 13.61
CA LEU A 29 17.06 2.74 13.36
C LEU A 29 18.48 3.20 13.07
N LYS A 30 18.61 4.05 12.05
CA LYS A 30 19.89 4.65 11.68
C LYS A 30 20.30 5.70 12.73
N PRO A 31 21.59 6.05 12.87
CA PRO A 31 22.05 6.99 13.90
C PRO A 31 21.41 8.39 13.84
N TYR A 32 20.88 8.78 12.68
CA TYR A 32 20.19 10.05 12.48
C TYR A 32 18.67 9.99 12.75
N HIS A 33 18.10 8.80 12.95
CA HIS A 33 16.70 8.61 13.34
C HIS A 33 16.55 8.81 14.85
N ASN A 34 15.99 9.94 15.26
CA ASN A 34 15.81 10.30 16.67
C ASN A 34 14.34 10.20 17.11
N SER A 35 13.41 10.41 16.17
CA SER A 35 11.97 10.36 16.40
C SER A 35 11.32 9.35 15.47
N ILE A 36 10.24 8.74 15.94
CA ILE A 36 9.39 7.89 15.11
C ILE A 36 7.93 8.34 15.18
N GLY A 37 7.21 8.10 14.09
CA GLY A 37 5.77 8.22 13.99
C GLY A 37 5.15 6.87 13.73
N LEU A 38 4.14 6.51 14.52
CA LEU A 38 3.37 5.29 14.38
C LEU A 38 1.98 5.63 13.84
N VAL A 39 1.50 4.87 12.86
CA VAL A 39 0.17 5.00 12.27
C VAL A 39 -0.50 3.63 12.11
N THR A 40 -1.79 3.55 12.38
CA THR A 40 -2.62 2.37 12.08
C THR A 40 -3.82 2.74 11.22
N LEU A 41 -4.18 1.84 10.28
CA LEU A 41 -5.23 2.09 9.29
C LEU A 41 -6.13 0.88 9.06
N THR A 42 -7.32 1.13 8.49
CA THR A 42 -8.28 0.08 8.12
C THR A 42 -8.02 -0.60 6.79
N ILE A 43 -7.10 -0.09 5.96
CA ILE A 43 -6.71 -0.69 4.68
C ILE A 43 -5.19 -0.65 4.55
N ASP A 44 -4.57 -1.81 4.42
CA ASP A 44 -3.11 -1.97 4.44
C ASP A 44 -2.40 -1.41 3.20
N ASP A 45 -2.79 -1.80 1.98
CA ASP A 45 -2.12 -1.35 0.75
C ASP A 45 -2.27 0.15 0.49
N VAL A 46 -3.38 0.74 0.94
CA VAL A 46 -3.54 2.21 0.99
C VAL A 46 -2.52 2.81 1.97
N GLY A 47 -2.35 2.19 3.14
CA GLY A 47 -1.33 2.55 4.12
C GLY A 47 0.10 2.49 3.56
N TYR A 48 0.46 1.42 2.84
CA TYR A 48 1.79 1.27 2.23
C TYR A 48 2.10 2.34 1.19
N VAL A 49 1.14 2.67 0.33
CA VAL A 49 1.30 3.76 -0.65
C VAL A 49 1.38 5.13 0.06
N ALA A 50 0.62 5.33 1.14
CA ALA A 50 0.68 6.56 1.92
C ALA A 50 2.03 6.74 2.66
N LEU A 51 2.57 5.65 3.22
CA LEU A 51 3.91 5.62 3.83
C LEU A 51 4.99 5.96 2.80
N ASP A 52 4.91 5.40 1.60
CA ASP A 52 5.81 5.75 0.48
C ASP A 52 5.72 7.23 0.09
N GLU A 53 4.51 7.78 0.07
CA GLU A 53 4.31 9.22 -0.18
C GLU A 53 4.99 10.08 0.88
N ALA A 54 4.99 9.67 2.15
CA ALA A 54 5.68 10.39 3.23
C ALA A 54 7.17 10.56 2.93
N THR A 55 7.83 9.51 2.42
CA THR A 55 9.28 9.55 2.08
C THR A 55 9.63 10.53 0.96
N LYS A 56 8.63 10.97 0.18
CA LYS A 56 8.80 11.99 -0.87
C LYS A 56 8.57 13.41 -0.37
N LYS A 57 7.88 13.57 0.76
CA LYS A 57 7.37 14.85 1.26
C LYS A 57 8.04 15.33 2.54
N ALA A 58 8.68 14.43 3.28
CA ALA A 58 9.44 14.71 4.49
C ALA A 58 10.74 13.91 4.51
N ASP A 59 11.71 14.33 5.33
CA ASP A 59 12.97 13.61 5.53
C ASP A 59 12.75 12.45 6.53
N VAL A 60 12.02 11.44 6.05
CA VAL A 60 11.62 10.27 6.82
C VAL A 60 11.84 8.97 6.04
N ASP A 61 12.24 7.92 6.76
CA ASP A 61 12.33 6.56 6.26
C ASP A 61 11.18 5.71 6.82
N VAL A 62 10.62 4.79 6.03
CA VAL A 62 9.72 3.75 6.55
C VAL A 62 10.58 2.65 7.17
N VAL A 63 10.50 2.48 8.49
CA VAL A 63 11.34 1.52 9.23
C VAL A 63 10.58 0.27 9.66
N TYR A 64 9.25 0.32 9.63
CA TYR A 64 8.42 -0.84 9.89
C TYR A 64 7.08 -0.68 9.18
N ALA A 65 6.62 -1.72 8.51
CA ALA A 65 5.32 -1.72 7.83
C ALA A 65 4.81 -3.17 7.77
N LYS A 66 3.69 -3.45 8.43
CA LYS A 66 3.14 -4.81 8.51
C LYS A 66 1.62 -4.81 8.55
N SER A 67 1.05 -5.73 7.78
CA SER A 67 -0.36 -6.05 7.79
C SER A 67 -0.70 -6.97 8.96
N PHE A 68 -1.97 -6.97 9.36
CA PHE A 68 -2.48 -7.83 10.43
C PHE A 68 -3.31 -8.98 9.87
N TYR A 69 -3.21 -10.12 10.56
CA TYR A 69 -3.90 -11.33 10.15
C TYR A 69 -5.43 -11.14 10.13
N ALA A 70 -6.03 -11.59 9.04
CA ALA A 70 -7.47 -11.57 8.76
C ALA A 70 -8.11 -10.18 8.53
N GLY A 71 -7.31 -9.12 8.41
CA GLY A 71 -7.81 -7.80 8.02
C GLY A 71 -8.68 -7.09 9.07
N ALA A 72 -9.19 -5.91 8.72
CA ALA A 72 -9.77 -4.97 9.67
C ALA A 72 -11.12 -5.44 10.23
N ALA A 73 -11.81 -6.32 9.50
CA ALA A 73 -13.03 -6.99 9.96
C ALA A 73 -12.78 -7.91 11.19
N HIS A 74 -11.52 -8.27 11.45
CA HIS A 74 -11.10 -9.16 12.53
C HIS A 74 -10.05 -8.52 13.47
N ALA A 75 -10.05 -7.19 13.55
CA ALA A 75 -9.14 -6.43 14.39
C ALA A 75 -9.22 -6.80 15.89
N SER A 76 -8.07 -6.88 16.56
CA SER A 76 -7.98 -7.19 18.01
C SER A 76 -8.48 -6.07 18.93
N GLY A 77 -8.67 -4.86 18.40
CA GLY A 77 -9.12 -3.69 19.14
C GLY A 77 -9.43 -2.51 18.22
N PRO A 78 -10.05 -1.45 18.76
CA PRO A 78 -10.58 -0.34 17.96
C PRO A 78 -9.51 0.49 17.24
N LEU A 79 -8.25 0.41 17.66
CA LEU A 79 -7.13 1.14 17.07
C LEU A 79 -6.23 0.28 16.18
N SER A 80 -6.52 -1.02 16.06
CA SER A 80 -5.68 -1.94 15.29
C SER A 80 -5.88 -1.74 13.80
N GLY A 81 -7.13 -1.83 13.31
CA GLY A 81 -7.36 -1.91 11.87
C GLY A 81 -6.67 -3.15 11.30
N GLU A 82 -5.94 -3.00 10.20
CA GLU A 82 -5.21 -4.10 9.55
C GLU A 82 -3.77 -3.79 9.15
N VAL A 83 -3.23 -2.64 9.52
CA VAL A 83 -1.83 -2.30 9.25
C VAL A 83 -1.27 -1.42 10.34
N ILE A 84 0.03 -1.60 10.62
CA ILE A 84 0.85 -0.62 11.32
C ILE A 84 2.01 -0.17 10.44
N GLY A 85 2.18 1.14 10.34
CA GLY A 85 3.34 1.79 9.76
C GLY A 85 4.14 2.55 10.81
N ILE A 86 5.46 2.49 10.72
CA ILE A 86 6.39 3.30 11.51
C ILE A 86 7.32 4.03 10.56
N ILE A 87 7.28 5.36 10.62
CA ILE A 87 8.24 6.25 9.94
C ILE A 87 9.25 6.77 10.96
N ALA A 88 10.49 6.96 10.54
CA ALA A 88 11.58 7.48 11.38
C ALA A 88 12.21 8.71 10.74
N GLY A 89 12.57 9.70 11.55
CA GLY A 89 13.14 10.96 11.10
C GLY A 89 14.04 11.59 12.16
N SER A 90 14.71 12.68 11.78
CA SER A 90 15.67 13.37 12.64
C SER A 90 15.04 14.15 13.78
N SER A 91 13.76 14.49 13.66
CA SER A 91 13.04 15.30 14.64
C SER A 91 11.53 15.00 14.65
N PRO A 92 10.79 15.38 15.71
CA PRO A 92 9.33 15.27 15.72
C PRO A 92 8.63 16.08 14.62
N ASP A 93 9.28 17.14 14.10
CA ASP A 93 8.71 17.97 13.05
C ASP A 93 8.71 17.25 11.69
N GLU A 94 9.78 16.52 11.37
CA GLU A 94 9.80 15.65 10.17
C GLU A 94 8.71 14.57 10.23
N ILE A 95 8.48 14.01 11.41
CA ILE A 95 7.39 13.04 11.61
C ILE A 95 6.02 13.68 11.36
N ARG A 96 5.78 14.92 11.83
CA ARG A 96 4.53 15.64 11.55
C ARG A 96 4.34 15.88 10.05
N SER A 97 5.40 16.32 9.36
CA SER A 97 5.34 16.50 7.90
C SER A 97 5.09 15.17 7.16
N GLY A 98 5.64 14.06 7.64
CA GLY A 98 5.33 12.72 7.12
C GLY A 98 3.87 12.32 7.36
N PHE A 99 3.32 12.59 8.54
CA PHE A 99 1.91 12.35 8.85
C PHE A 99 0.95 13.21 8.00
N ASP A 100 1.28 14.48 7.77
CA ASP A 100 0.49 15.36 6.90
C ASP A 100 0.42 14.79 5.48
N ALA A 101 1.54 14.27 4.96
CA ALA A 101 1.58 13.62 3.65
C ALA A 101 0.74 12.33 3.60
N ILE A 102 0.80 11.50 4.65
CA ILE A 102 -0.01 10.28 4.78
C ILE A 102 -1.50 10.65 4.77
N GLN A 103 -1.92 11.61 5.60
CA GLN A 103 -3.31 12.06 5.68
C GLN A 103 -3.83 12.54 4.34
N GLN A 104 -3.06 13.39 3.64
CA GLN A 104 -3.45 13.88 2.32
C GLN A 104 -3.58 12.75 1.28
N LYS A 105 -2.64 11.80 1.27
CA LYS A 105 -2.65 10.69 0.30
C LYS A 105 -3.91 9.82 0.46
N ILE A 106 -4.26 9.50 1.69
CA ILE A 106 -5.43 8.68 2.04
C ILE A 106 -6.73 9.42 1.73
N GLN A 107 -6.80 10.71 2.05
CA GLN A 107 -8.03 11.47 1.88
C GLN A 107 -8.41 11.67 0.40
N PHE A 108 -7.42 11.76 -0.51
CA PHE A 108 -7.68 12.25 -1.86
C PHE A 108 -7.35 11.28 -3.00
N ASP A 109 -6.40 10.35 -2.84
CA ASP A 109 -5.77 9.71 -4.00
C ASP A 109 -5.69 8.17 -3.93
N THR A 110 -5.90 7.57 -2.76
CA THR A 110 -5.71 6.12 -2.56
C THR A 110 -6.94 5.47 -1.94
N TYR A 111 -7.46 4.46 -2.63
CA TYR A 111 -8.67 3.74 -2.24
C TYR A 111 -8.73 2.39 -2.94
N PHE A 112 -9.44 1.45 -2.32
CA PHE A 112 -9.89 0.24 -3.00
C PHE A 112 -11.15 0.54 -3.83
N GLU A 113 -11.45 -0.33 -4.78
CA GLU A 113 -12.59 -0.23 -5.68
C GLU A 113 -13.50 -1.44 -5.49
N ALA A 114 -14.80 -1.20 -5.28
CA ALA A 114 -15.78 -2.26 -5.21
C ALA A 114 -15.98 -2.92 -6.59
N ILE A 115 -15.79 -4.24 -6.64
CA ILE A 115 -15.99 -5.06 -7.83
C ILE A 115 -17.49 -5.22 -8.05
N LEU A 116 -17.97 -4.84 -9.23
CA LEU A 116 -19.39 -4.89 -9.59
C LEU A 116 -20.32 -4.24 -8.54
N GLN A 117 -19.87 -3.15 -7.90
CA GLN A 117 -20.61 -2.42 -6.85
C GLN A 117 -20.91 -3.25 -5.59
N ASN A 118 -20.13 -4.31 -5.32
CA ASN A 118 -20.18 -5.05 -4.07
C ASN A 118 -19.06 -4.60 -3.14
N GLU A 119 -19.39 -3.84 -2.08
CA GLU A 119 -18.42 -3.32 -1.12
C GLU A 119 -17.64 -4.42 -0.36
N ASN A 120 -18.17 -5.65 -0.31
CA ASN A 120 -17.49 -6.80 0.32
C ASN A 120 -16.57 -7.56 -0.65
N HIS A 121 -16.45 -7.09 -1.89
CA HIS A 121 -15.60 -7.69 -2.90
C HIS A 121 -14.83 -6.57 -3.60
N ALA A 122 -13.57 -6.37 -3.24
CA ALA A 122 -12.82 -5.18 -3.63
C ALA A 122 -11.47 -5.52 -4.26
N LEU A 123 -10.96 -4.61 -5.08
CA LEU A 123 -9.60 -4.65 -5.61
C LEU A 123 -8.88 -3.32 -5.41
N PHE A 124 -7.57 -3.35 -5.51
CA PHE A 124 -6.69 -2.18 -5.57
C PHE A 124 -5.93 -2.22 -6.89
N ALA A 125 -6.17 -1.25 -7.75
CA ALA A 125 -5.50 -1.11 -9.04
C ALA A 125 -4.93 0.31 -9.17
N HIS A 126 -3.88 0.57 -8.41
CA HIS A 126 -3.36 1.93 -8.22
C HIS A 126 -2.04 2.15 -8.99
N THR A 127 -1.98 3.24 -9.75
CA THR A 127 -0.76 3.66 -10.45
C THR A 127 0.02 4.64 -9.58
N VAL A 128 1.15 4.20 -9.05
CA VAL A 128 2.14 5.09 -8.41
C VAL A 128 2.99 5.70 -9.52
N ALA A 129 2.71 6.96 -9.86
CA ALA A 129 3.41 7.65 -10.96
C ALA A 129 4.93 7.79 -10.73
N SER A 130 5.34 7.91 -9.48
CA SER A 130 6.71 8.08 -9.05
C SER A 130 6.84 7.60 -7.60
N CYS A 131 7.48 6.45 -7.39
CA CYS A 131 7.64 5.86 -6.06
C CYS A 131 8.66 6.64 -5.21
N GLY A 132 8.43 6.64 -3.90
CA GLY A 132 9.38 7.08 -2.88
C GLY A 132 10.44 6.02 -2.61
N THR A 133 11.13 6.15 -1.48
CA THR A 133 12.21 5.21 -1.12
C THR A 133 11.67 3.84 -0.73
N TYR A 134 10.51 3.78 -0.06
CA TYR A 134 9.94 2.54 0.45
C TYR A 134 9.52 1.56 -0.65
N LEU A 135 8.66 1.99 -1.58
CA LEU A 135 8.22 1.10 -2.67
C LEU A 135 9.33 0.85 -3.69
N ALA A 136 10.26 1.80 -3.86
CA ALA A 136 11.44 1.58 -4.71
C ALA A 136 12.30 0.43 -4.18
N GLU A 137 12.58 0.42 -2.87
CA GLU A 137 13.33 -0.65 -2.22
C GLU A 137 12.58 -1.98 -2.32
N LEU A 138 11.29 -2.00 -1.96
CA LEU A 138 10.45 -3.21 -2.02
C LEU A 138 10.41 -3.82 -3.43
N ALA A 139 10.28 -2.99 -4.47
CA ALA A 139 10.25 -3.43 -5.86
C ALA A 139 11.64 -3.60 -6.49
N ASN A 140 12.72 -3.31 -5.75
CA ASN A 140 14.09 -3.31 -6.26
C ASN A 140 14.23 -2.49 -7.57
N VAL A 141 13.71 -1.26 -7.54
CA VAL A 141 13.79 -0.29 -8.64
C VAL A 141 14.42 1.02 -8.14
N LYS A 142 14.71 1.94 -9.07
CA LYS A 142 15.20 3.27 -8.70
C LYS A 142 14.05 4.09 -8.11
N VAL A 143 14.35 4.91 -7.11
CA VAL A 143 13.42 5.93 -6.59
C VAL A 143 12.90 6.78 -7.75
N GLY A 144 11.60 7.04 -7.74
CA GLY A 144 10.90 7.79 -8.77
C GLY A 144 10.44 6.96 -9.98
N THR A 145 10.70 5.65 -10.00
CA THR A 145 10.16 4.74 -11.03
C THR A 145 8.65 4.62 -10.89
N ALA A 146 7.92 4.50 -12.01
CA ALA A 146 6.49 4.25 -11.98
C ALA A 146 6.19 2.77 -11.64
N LEU A 147 5.14 2.56 -10.85
CA LEU A 147 4.67 1.23 -10.45
C LEU A 147 3.15 1.15 -10.63
N ALA A 148 2.64 -0.04 -10.98
CA ALA A 148 1.25 -0.40 -10.75
C ALA A 148 1.21 -1.36 -9.55
N TYR A 149 0.46 -0.95 -8.53
CA TYR A 149 0.21 -1.72 -7.32
C TYR A 149 -1.15 -2.40 -7.47
N LEU A 150 -1.12 -3.72 -7.63
CA LEU A 150 -2.28 -4.52 -8.05
C LEU A 150 -2.59 -5.56 -6.97
N ILE A 151 -3.74 -5.44 -6.31
CA ILE A 151 -4.19 -6.34 -5.23
C ILE A 151 -5.65 -6.70 -5.43
N ALA A 152 -5.99 -7.96 -5.16
CA ALA A 152 -7.36 -8.46 -5.19
C ALA A 152 -7.46 -9.73 -4.32
N PRO A 153 -8.65 -10.31 -4.11
CA PRO A 153 -8.77 -11.58 -3.42
C PRO A 153 -8.03 -12.71 -4.18
N PRO A 154 -7.80 -13.87 -3.55
CA PRO A 154 -6.75 -14.80 -3.95
C PRO A 154 -6.78 -15.26 -5.42
N LEU A 155 -7.96 -15.60 -5.95
CA LEU A 155 -8.09 -16.15 -7.30
C LEU A 155 -8.04 -15.00 -8.32
N GLU A 156 -8.77 -13.94 -8.04
CA GLU A 156 -8.87 -12.69 -8.77
C GLU A 156 -7.49 -12.07 -8.99
N ALA A 157 -6.65 -12.04 -7.96
CA ALA A 157 -5.32 -11.47 -8.01
C ALA A 157 -4.42 -12.20 -9.02
N VAL A 158 -4.42 -13.54 -9.00
CA VAL A 158 -3.58 -14.33 -9.90
C VAL A 158 -4.04 -14.17 -11.35
N VAL A 159 -5.35 -14.22 -11.60
CA VAL A 159 -5.92 -14.04 -12.94
C VAL A 159 -5.71 -12.62 -13.46
N GLY A 160 -5.98 -11.63 -12.61
CA GLY A 160 -5.81 -10.21 -12.94
C GLY A 160 -4.35 -9.88 -13.23
N LEU A 161 -3.41 -10.40 -12.43
CA LEU A 161 -1.99 -10.12 -12.60
C LEU A 161 -1.44 -10.68 -13.92
N ASP A 162 -1.83 -11.91 -14.29
CA ASP A 162 -1.49 -12.48 -15.60
C ASP A 162 -2.04 -11.63 -16.76
N ALA A 163 -3.29 -11.17 -16.65
CA ALA A 163 -3.88 -10.28 -17.65
C ALA A 163 -3.15 -8.94 -17.75
N ALA A 164 -2.78 -8.34 -16.60
CA ALA A 164 -2.04 -7.09 -16.53
C ALA A 164 -0.66 -7.18 -17.23
N LEU A 165 0.08 -8.26 -16.97
CA LEU A 165 1.39 -8.52 -17.57
C LEU A 165 1.31 -8.75 -19.08
N LYS A 166 0.20 -9.30 -19.59
CA LYS A 166 -0.01 -9.50 -21.03
C LYS A 166 -0.47 -8.24 -21.76
N ALA A 167 -1.15 -7.33 -21.07
CA ALA A 167 -1.80 -6.18 -21.68
C ALA A 167 -0.88 -4.95 -21.84
N ALA A 168 0.22 -4.89 -21.11
CA ALA A 168 1.11 -3.73 -21.09
C ALA A 168 2.58 -4.13 -21.05
N ASP A 169 3.46 -3.23 -21.52
CA ASP A 169 4.91 -3.36 -21.41
C ASP A 169 5.34 -3.04 -19.97
N VAL A 170 5.20 -4.04 -19.09
CA VAL A 170 5.53 -3.99 -17.67
C VAL A 170 6.26 -5.26 -17.24
N GLU A 171 7.08 -5.14 -16.20
CA GLU A 171 7.77 -6.26 -15.57
C GLU A 171 7.23 -6.50 -14.16
N LEU A 172 7.00 -7.76 -13.80
CA LEU A 172 6.69 -8.15 -12.43
C LEU A 172 7.92 -7.95 -11.55
N LYS A 173 7.81 -7.05 -10.55
CA LYS A 173 8.88 -6.76 -9.59
C LYS A 173 8.69 -7.51 -8.28
N VAL A 174 7.46 -7.57 -7.81
CA VAL A 174 7.10 -8.28 -6.57
C VAL A 174 5.83 -9.07 -6.80
N PHE A 175 5.84 -10.33 -6.38
CA PHE A 175 4.65 -11.16 -6.34
C PHE A 175 4.22 -11.35 -4.88
N PHE A 176 3.04 -10.84 -4.55
CA PHE A 176 2.37 -11.09 -3.28
C PHE A 176 1.50 -12.34 -3.42
N GLY A 177 2.13 -13.51 -3.30
CA GLY A 177 1.42 -14.79 -3.41
C GLY A 177 0.36 -14.94 -2.31
N PRO A 178 -0.87 -15.36 -2.64
CA PRO A 178 -1.92 -15.47 -1.64
C PRO A 178 -1.73 -16.68 -0.70
N PRO A 179 -2.14 -16.60 0.57
CA PRO A 179 -2.69 -15.40 1.21
C PRO A 179 -1.59 -14.47 1.77
N SER A 180 -1.76 -13.16 1.58
CA SER A 180 -1.20 -12.16 2.49
C SER A 180 -1.84 -12.30 3.88
N GLU A 181 -1.34 -11.59 4.88
CA GLU A 181 -1.94 -11.56 6.21
C GLU A 181 -3.45 -11.18 6.17
N THR A 182 -3.86 -10.34 5.23
CA THR A 182 -5.26 -9.91 5.03
C THR A 182 -6.09 -10.84 4.14
N ASN A 183 -5.54 -11.99 3.70
CA ASN A 183 -6.14 -12.95 2.77
C ASN A 183 -6.32 -12.43 1.32
N PHE A 184 -5.45 -11.51 0.90
CA PHE A 184 -5.38 -11.03 -0.49
C PHE A 184 -4.16 -11.61 -1.20
N GLY A 185 -3.97 -11.24 -2.47
CA GLY A 185 -2.73 -11.44 -3.21
C GLY A 185 -2.57 -10.39 -4.30
N GLY A 186 -1.49 -10.47 -5.07
CA GLY A 186 -1.27 -9.58 -6.21
C GLY A 186 0.20 -9.31 -6.50
N GLY A 187 0.57 -8.08 -6.83
CA GLY A 187 1.95 -7.72 -7.10
C GLY A 187 2.22 -6.24 -7.40
N LEU A 188 3.51 -5.94 -7.46
CA LEU A 188 4.04 -4.69 -8.01
C LEU A 188 4.58 -4.96 -9.41
N VAL A 189 4.08 -4.21 -10.38
CA VAL A 189 4.63 -4.21 -11.75
C VAL A 189 5.23 -2.85 -12.06
N SER A 190 6.29 -2.83 -12.88
CA SER A 190 6.99 -1.60 -13.23
C SER A 190 7.14 -1.44 -14.74
N GLY A 191 7.05 -0.21 -15.22
CA GLY A 191 7.20 0.15 -16.63
C GLY A 191 7.10 1.67 -16.79
N SER A 192 6.74 2.13 -17.99
CA SER A 192 6.34 3.54 -18.16
C SER A 192 5.08 3.84 -17.35
N GLN A 193 4.85 5.10 -16.95
CA GLN A 193 3.61 5.47 -16.24
C GLN A 193 2.35 5.07 -17.02
N SER A 194 2.36 5.21 -18.36
CA SER A 194 1.26 4.75 -19.22
C SER A 194 1.13 3.24 -19.26
N SER A 195 2.24 2.49 -19.21
CA SER A 195 2.22 1.02 -19.15
C SER A 195 1.63 0.54 -17.82
N CYS A 196 2.03 1.16 -16.69
CA CYS A 196 1.47 0.86 -15.38
C CYS A 196 -0.04 1.14 -15.34
N GLN A 197 -0.48 2.26 -15.92
CA GLN A 197 -1.91 2.58 -16.01
C GLN A 197 -2.68 1.56 -16.86
N ALA A 198 -2.11 1.13 -17.99
CA ALA A 198 -2.70 0.09 -18.84
C ALA A 198 -2.79 -1.27 -18.12
N ALA A 199 -1.74 -1.65 -17.38
CA ALA A 199 -1.71 -2.84 -16.55
C ALA A 199 -2.81 -2.81 -15.46
N ALA A 200 -2.97 -1.68 -14.77
CA ALA A 200 -4.02 -1.49 -13.77
C ALA A 200 -5.44 -1.57 -14.37
N THR A 201 -5.64 -1.04 -15.58
CA THR A 201 -6.93 -1.17 -16.30
C THR A 201 -7.22 -2.63 -16.66
N ALA A 202 -6.25 -3.33 -17.23
CA ALA A 202 -6.40 -4.74 -17.60
C ALA A 202 -6.63 -5.66 -16.39
N PHE A 203 -5.94 -5.38 -15.27
CA PHE A 203 -6.17 -6.06 -13.99
C PHE A 203 -7.64 -5.97 -13.56
N ARG A 204 -8.19 -4.75 -13.55
CA ARG A 204 -9.60 -4.49 -13.20
C ARG A 204 -10.56 -5.22 -14.13
N GLU A 205 -10.39 -5.09 -15.44
CA GLU A 205 -11.29 -5.70 -16.43
C GLU A 205 -11.30 -7.23 -16.34
N ALA A 206 -10.13 -7.84 -16.13
CA ALA A 206 -10.03 -9.29 -15.96
C ALA A 206 -10.80 -9.78 -14.72
N ILE A 207 -10.68 -9.06 -13.61
CA ILE A 207 -11.38 -9.40 -12.36
C ILE A 207 -12.88 -9.17 -12.47
N GLU A 208 -13.33 -8.09 -13.11
CA GLU A 208 -14.77 -7.89 -13.36
C GLU A 208 -15.36 -9.00 -14.23
N ASN A 209 -14.63 -9.45 -15.25
CA ASN A 209 -15.08 -10.55 -16.11
C ASN A 209 -15.14 -11.87 -15.34
N LEU A 210 -14.13 -12.15 -14.53
CA LEU A 210 -14.10 -13.30 -13.62
C LEU A 210 -15.28 -13.28 -12.65
N ALA A 211 -15.54 -12.14 -12.00
CA ALA A 211 -16.61 -12.00 -11.02
C ALA A 211 -18.02 -12.22 -11.62
N ARG A 212 -18.20 -11.99 -12.93
CA ARG A 212 -19.47 -12.30 -13.64
C ARG A 212 -19.66 -13.79 -13.92
N ASN A 213 -18.56 -14.54 -14.08
CA ASN A 213 -18.61 -15.98 -14.34
C ASN A 213 -17.45 -16.70 -13.60
N PRO A 214 -17.56 -16.87 -12.27
CA PRO A 214 -16.46 -17.34 -11.43
C PRO A 214 -16.16 -18.84 -11.58
N VAL A 215 -17.07 -19.59 -12.17
CA VAL A 215 -16.93 -21.03 -12.41
C VAL A 215 -17.11 -21.29 -13.90
N VAL A 216 -16.17 -22.02 -14.49
CA VAL A 216 -16.15 -22.41 -15.91
C VAL A 216 -16.40 -23.90 -16.03
#